data_AF-A0A820U519-F1
#
_entry.id   AF-A0A820U519-F1
#
_cell.length_a   1.000
_cell.length_b   1.000
_cell.length_c   1.000
_cell.angle_alpha   90.00
_cell.angle_beta   90.00
_cell.angle_gamma   90.00
#
_symmetry.space_group_name_H-M   'P 1'
#
loop_
_entity.id
_entity.type
_entity.pdbx_description
1 polymer ?
#
loop_
_entity_poly.entity_id
_entity_poly.type
_entity_poly.pdbx_seq_one_letter_code
_entity_poly.pdbx_strand_id
1 'polypeptide(L)'
;MGKDVLSILTAQHWFHPFRNGDFELDDLPHTERPLGVDMDLLKQLIEQDPRLTTRYLAERLGCSHITVETHLHELGKTWKYGVWIPHELSPIQLQQRVDACMELITSHRNYQWLHNLITGDEKWMLYINYTYHRQWLSAGQTAVATPKPDL
;
A
#
# COMPACT_ATOMS: atom_id res chain seq x y z
N MET A 1 34.57 36.96 -23.11
CA MET A 1 33.78 35.74 -23.36
C MET A 1 32.43 35.90 -22.69
N GLY A 2 31.35 35.41 -23.30
CA GLY A 2 29.98 35.54 -22.77
C GLY A 2 29.83 34.83 -21.42
N LYS A 3 28.88 35.28 -20.59
CA LYS A 3 28.73 34.87 -19.19
C LYS A 3 28.32 33.40 -18.96
N ASP A 4 28.03 32.65 -20.03
CA ASP A 4 27.58 31.24 -20.02
C ASP A 4 28.45 30.32 -20.91
N VAL A 5 29.69 30.71 -21.22
CA VAL A 5 30.57 29.88 -22.05
C VAL A 5 31.24 28.80 -21.20
N LEU A 6 31.20 27.55 -21.67
CA LEU A 6 31.88 26.40 -21.05
C LEU A 6 33.37 26.70 -20.82
N SER A 7 33.92 26.21 -19.70
CA SER A 7 35.34 26.36 -19.44
C SER A 7 36.17 25.54 -20.44
N ILE A 8 37.39 26.02 -20.74
CA ILE A 8 38.34 25.30 -21.63
C ILE A 8 38.60 23.88 -21.11
N LEU A 9 38.65 23.70 -19.78
CA LEU A 9 38.85 22.38 -19.15
C LEU A 9 37.67 21.44 -19.42
N THR A 10 36.45 21.94 -19.31
CA THR A 10 35.24 21.17 -19.63
C THR A 10 35.22 20.78 -21.10
N ALA A 11 35.57 21.69 -22.01
CA ALA A 11 35.64 21.40 -23.44
C ALA A 11 36.71 20.33 -23.78
N GLN A 12 37.86 20.37 -23.12
CA GLN A 12 38.91 19.35 -23.27
C GLN A 12 38.49 17.98 -22.71
N HIS A 13 37.80 17.96 -21.57
CA HIS A 13 37.27 16.73 -20.97
C HIS A 13 36.28 16.03 -21.91
N TRP A 14 35.36 16.77 -22.55
CA TRP A 14 34.40 16.22 -23.52
C TRP A 14 35.04 15.85 -24.86
N PHE A 15 36.10 16.52 -25.28
CA PHE A 15 36.76 16.22 -26.56
C PHE A 15 37.46 14.84 -26.57
N HIS A 16 37.85 14.33 -25.39
CA HIS A 16 38.50 13.02 -25.27
C HIS A 16 37.59 11.84 -25.66
N PRO A 17 36.38 11.66 -25.09
CA PRO A 17 35.44 10.61 -25.51
C PRO A 17 34.98 10.77 -26.97
N PHE A 18 34.72 12.00 -27.44
CA PHE A 18 34.35 12.24 -28.85
C PHE A 18 35.42 11.74 -29.84
N ARG A 19 36.70 11.89 -29.50
CA ARG A 19 37.81 11.39 -30.33
C ARG A 19 37.87 9.85 -30.35
N ASN A 20 37.38 9.21 -29.29
CA ASN A 20 37.30 7.77 -29.16
C ASN A 20 36.00 7.19 -29.76
N GLY A 21 35.16 8.03 -30.39
CA GLY A 21 33.91 7.63 -31.03
C GLY A 21 32.72 7.50 -30.09
N ASP A 22 32.87 7.94 -28.83
CA ASP A 22 31.80 8.01 -27.86
C ASP A 22 31.14 9.39 -27.92
N PHE A 23 29.92 9.44 -28.47
CA PHE A 23 29.11 10.64 -28.62
C PHE A 23 27.90 10.64 -27.68
N GLU A 24 27.92 9.80 -26.64
CA GLU A 24 26.91 9.82 -25.60
C GLU A 24 27.04 11.13 -24.81
N LEU A 25 25.98 11.94 -24.83
CA LEU A 25 25.94 13.24 -24.17
C LEU A 25 25.25 13.18 -22.81
N ASP A 26 24.61 12.05 -22.51
CA ASP A 26 23.96 11.82 -21.23
C ASP A 26 25.02 11.54 -20.17
N ASP A 27 24.80 12.05 -18.97
CA ASP A 27 25.68 11.75 -17.85
C ASP A 27 25.64 10.25 -17.55
N LEU A 28 26.82 9.66 -17.38
CA LEU A 28 26.93 8.28 -16.91
C LEU A 28 26.21 8.10 -15.56
N PRO A 29 25.77 6.87 -15.22
CA PRO A 29 25.18 6.58 -13.93
C PRO A 29 26.14 7.05 -12.82
N HIS A 30 25.71 8.08 -12.10
CA HIS A 30 26.46 8.57 -10.97
C HIS A 30 26.45 7.51 -9.89
N THR A 31 27.55 7.36 -9.15
CA THR A 31 27.56 6.49 -7.97
C THR A 31 26.52 7.03 -6.99
N GLU A 32 25.42 6.29 -6.84
CA GLU A 32 24.39 6.66 -5.89
C GLU A 32 24.98 6.68 -4.48
N ARG A 33 24.42 7.55 -3.62
CA ARG A 33 24.79 7.55 -2.21
C ARG A 33 24.48 6.16 -1.65
N PRO A 34 25.41 5.49 -0.95
CA PRO A 34 25.16 4.17 -0.40
C PRO A 34 23.88 4.22 0.45
N LEU A 35 22.93 3.33 0.11
CA LEU A 35 21.70 3.14 0.86
C LEU A 35 22.12 2.76 2.29
N GLY A 36 21.97 3.69 3.23
CA GLY A 36 22.26 3.44 4.64
C GLY A 36 21.24 2.50 5.30
N VAL A 37 20.29 1.96 4.53
CA VAL A 37 19.20 1.11 4.99
C VAL A 37 19.32 -0.24 4.30
N ASP A 38 19.33 -1.30 5.11
CA ASP A 38 19.27 -2.68 4.65
C ASP A 38 17.87 -2.98 4.09
N MET A 39 17.75 -2.93 2.76
CA MET A 39 16.51 -3.15 2.03
C MET A 39 16.01 -4.60 2.12
N ASP A 40 16.92 -5.56 2.22
CA ASP A 40 16.58 -6.98 2.36
C ASP A 40 15.97 -7.23 3.74
N LEU A 41 16.55 -6.63 4.79
CA LEU A 41 15.99 -6.66 6.13
C LEU A 41 14.62 -5.98 6.21
N LEU A 42 14.44 -4.82 5.57
CA LEU A 42 13.13 -4.15 5.51
C LEU A 42 12.08 -5.06 4.86
N LYS A 43 12.43 -5.69 3.73
CA LYS A 43 11.54 -6.62 3.02
C LYS A 43 11.17 -7.81 3.89
N GLN A 44 12.14 -8.43 4.56
CA GLN A 44 11.89 -9.57 5.45
C GLN A 44 10.94 -9.19 6.59
N LEU A 45 11.12 -8.02 7.22
CA LEU A 45 10.27 -7.57 8.31
C LEU A 45 8.81 -7.38 7.87
N ILE A 46 8.60 -6.79 6.70
CA ILE A 46 7.26 -6.57 6.13
C ILE A 46 6.59 -7.87 5.69
N GLU A 47 7.35 -8.84 5.16
CA GLU A 47 6.82 -10.16 4.80
C GLU A 47 6.41 -10.95 6.05
N GLN A 48 7.13 -10.77 7.16
CA GLN A 48 6.83 -11.42 8.42
C GLN A 48 5.60 -10.81 9.13
N ASP A 49 5.49 -9.49 9.15
CA ASP A 49 4.29 -8.79 9.59
C ASP A 49 4.05 -7.48 8.80
N PRO A 50 3.06 -7.45 7.89
CA PRO A 50 2.78 -6.27 7.08
C PRO A 50 2.11 -5.13 7.88
N ARG A 51 1.80 -5.33 9.17
CA ARG A 51 1.14 -4.34 10.03
C ARG A 51 2.12 -3.46 10.81
N LEU A 52 3.43 -3.73 10.71
CA LEU A 52 4.45 -2.95 11.40
C LEU A 52 4.41 -1.48 10.99
N THR A 53 4.56 -0.60 11.97
CA THR A 53 4.56 0.85 11.72
C THR A 53 5.91 1.32 11.17
N THR A 54 5.90 2.35 10.33
CA THR A 54 7.13 2.96 9.77
C THR A 54 8.10 3.44 10.86
N ARG A 55 7.59 3.90 12.01
CA ARG A 55 8.42 4.30 13.17
C ARG A 55 9.15 3.12 13.80
N TYR A 56 8.45 2.01 14.04
CA TYR A 56 9.07 0.81 14.59
C TYR A 56 10.14 0.24 13.64
N LEU A 57 9.86 0.23 12.34
CA LEU A 57 10.82 -0.18 11.33
C LEU A 57 12.04 0.74 11.30
N ALA A 58 11.83 2.06 11.43
CA ALA A 58 12.91 3.05 11.45
C ALA A 58 13.85 2.88 12.64
N GLU A 59 13.29 2.63 13.83
CA GLU A 59 14.08 2.32 15.03
C GLU A 59 14.92 1.05 14.84
N ARG A 60 14.33 0.02 14.22
CA ARG A 60 14.99 -1.27 13.98
C ARG A 60 16.07 -1.20 12.90
N LEU A 61 15.88 -0.35 11.89
CA LEU A 61 16.80 -0.15 10.78
C LEU A 61 17.81 0.99 11.01
N GLY A 62 17.70 1.72 12.13
CA GLY A 62 18.58 2.83 12.46
C GLY A 62 18.47 4.03 11.51
N CYS A 63 17.31 4.24 10.90
CA CYS A 63 17.08 5.30 9.92
C CYS A 63 15.85 6.17 10.27
N SER A 64 15.50 7.14 9.43
CA SER A 64 14.30 7.96 9.66
C SER A 64 13.04 7.24 9.15
N HIS A 65 11.88 7.49 9.79
CA HIS A 65 10.60 6.92 9.32
C HIS A 65 10.22 7.35 7.90
N ILE A 66 10.67 8.54 7.45
CA ILE A 66 10.46 9.02 6.08
C ILE A 66 11.25 8.14 5.11
N THR A 67 12.49 7.80 5.46
CA THR A 67 13.36 6.92 4.67
C THR A 67 12.73 5.54 4.52
N VAL A 68 12.17 4.97 5.59
CA VAL A 68 11.41 3.72 5.53
C VAL A 68 10.21 3.85 4.60
N GLU A 69 9.43 4.92 4.71
CA GLU A 69 8.26 5.15 3.86
C GLU A 69 8.64 5.25 2.37
N THR A 70 9.69 5.99 2.03
CA THR A 70 10.23 6.08 0.66
C THR A 70 10.61 4.70 0.12
N HIS A 71 11.36 3.92 0.90
CA HIS A 71 11.78 2.58 0.51
C HIS A 71 10.61 1.58 0.39
N LEU A 72 9.60 1.69 1.25
CA LEU A 72 8.37 0.91 1.11
C LEU A 72 7.65 1.22 -0.21
N HIS A 73 7.61 2.49 -0.61
CA HIS A 73 7.04 2.88 -1.91
C HIS A 73 7.87 2.36 -3.10
N GLU A 74 9.20 2.42 -3.03
CA GLU A 74 10.10 1.83 -4.03
C GLU A 74 9.90 0.30 -4.17
N LEU A 75 9.62 -0.39 -3.05
CA LEU A 75 9.24 -1.81 -3.01
C LEU A 75 7.80 -2.07 -3.49
N GLY A 76 7.06 -1.05 -3.92
CA GLY A 76 5.67 -1.16 -4.37
C GLY A 76 4.67 -1.44 -3.24
N LYS A 77 5.05 -1.22 -1.97
CA LYS A 77 4.16 -1.37 -0.82
C LYS A 77 3.27 -0.12 -0.68
N THR A 78 2.02 -0.36 -0.29
CA THR A 78 1.04 0.70 -0.01
C THR A 78 0.27 0.35 1.26
N TRP A 79 -0.02 1.36 2.08
CA TRP A 79 -0.82 1.16 3.28
C TRP A 79 -2.29 0.93 2.92
N LYS A 80 -2.86 -0.19 3.39
CA LYS A 80 -4.26 -0.55 3.19
C LYS A 80 -4.87 -1.04 4.49
N TYR A 81 -6.14 -0.73 4.71
CA TYR A 81 -6.88 -1.32 5.82
C TYR A 81 -7.14 -2.80 5.54
N GLY A 82 -6.97 -3.63 6.58
CA GLY A 82 -7.39 -5.03 6.51
C GLY A 82 -8.89 -5.14 6.29
N VAL A 83 -9.31 -6.17 5.55
CA VAL A 83 -10.72 -6.46 5.34
C VAL A 83 -11.26 -7.18 6.57
N TRP A 84 -12.39 -6.70 7.10
CA TRP A 84 -13.14 -7.44 8.10
C TRP A 84 -13.80 -8.66 7.47
N ILE A 85 -13.41 -9.85 7.93
CA ILE A 85 -14.05 -11.11 7.53
C ILE A 85 -15.12 -11.49 8.55
N PRO A 86 -16.25 -12.09 8.13
CA PRO A 86 -17.29 -12.51 9.07
C PRO A 86 -16.81 -13.55 10.10
N HIS A 87 -16.10 -14.58 9.63
CA HIS A 87 -15.59 -15.67 10.45
C HIS A 87 -14.29 -16.25 9.88
N GLU A 88 -13.43 -16.74 10.76
CA GLU A 88 -12.31 -17.60 10.40
C GLU A 88 -12.83 -19.04 10.22
N LEU A 89 -12.77 -19.54 8.98
CA LEU A 89 -13.34 -20.84 8.62
C LEU A 89 -12.34 -21.97 8.84
N SER A 90 -12.83 -23.11 9.32
CA SER A 90 -12.03 -24.34 9.36
C SER A 90 -11.83 -24.92 7.95
N PRO A 91 -10.81 -25.78 7.72
CA PRO A 91 -10.60 -26.43 6.44
C PRO A 91 -11.84 -27.19 5.93
N ILE A 92 -12.61 -27.81 6.84
CA ILE A 92 -13.84 -28.54 6.51
C ILE A 92 -14.93 -27.57 6.05
N GLN A 93 -15.11 -26.44 6.74
CA GLN A 93 -16.09 -25.42 6.36
C GLN A 93 -15.75 -24.77 5.00
N LEU A 94 -14.45 -24.58 4.72
CA LEU A 94 -14.00 -24.11 3.41
C LEU A 94 -14.38 -25.09 2.31
N GLN A 95 -14.10 -26.38 2.50
CA GLN A 95 -14.43 -27.41 1.51
C GLN A 95 -15.93 -27.50 1.26
N GLN A 96 -16.74 -27.53 2.33
CA GLN A 96 -18.20 -27.55 2.22
C GLN A 96 -18.76 -26.37 1.42
N ARG A 97 -18.18 -25.16 1.60
CA ARG A 97 -18.57 -23.99 0.81
C ARG A 97 -18.18 -24.11 -0.65
N VAL A 98 -16.99 -24.63 -0.94
CA VAL A 98 -16.54 -24.88 -2.32
C VAL A 98 -17.46 -25.89 -3.01
N ASP A 99 -17.75 -27.01 -2.35
CA ASP A 99 -18.62 -28.06 -2.89
C ASP A 99 -20.02 -27.53 -3.18
N ALA A 100 -20.63 -26.82 -2.24
CA ALA A 100 -21.95 -26.21 -2.42
C ALA A 100 -21.97 -25.19 -3.58
N CYS A 101 -20.94 -24.34 -3.69
CA CYS A 101 -20.83 -23.39 -4.81
C CYS A 101 -20.64 -24.10 -6.15
N MET A 102 -19.81 -25.15 -6.20
CA MET A 102 -19.58 -25.94 -7.41
C MET A 102 -20.84 -26.67 -7.85
N GLU A 103 -21.58 -27.26 -6.92
CA GLU A 103 -22.88 -27.88 -7.19
C GLU A 103 -23.87 -26.85 -7.76
N LEU A 104 -24.01 -25.67 -7.13
CA LEU A 104 -24.90 -24.62 -7.61
C LEU A 104 -24.54 -24.15 -9.03
N ILE A 105 -23.27 -23.87 -9.29
CA ILE A 105 -22.80 -23.42 -10.61
C ILE A 105 -23.00 -24.51 -11.69
N THR A 106 -22.75 -25.77 -11.35
CA THR A 106 -22.82 -26.88 -12.32
C THR A 106 -24.24 -27.34 -12.60
N SER A 107 -25.10 -27.39 -11.59
CA SER A 107 -26.52 -27.78 -11.71
C SER A 107 -27.36 -26.68 -12.36
N HIS A 108 -26.97 -25.42 -12.18
CA HIS A 108 -27.71 -24.27 -12.67
C HIS A 108 -26.84 -23.36 -13.56
N ARG A 109 -26.38 -23.92 -14.69
CA ARG A 109 -25.45 -23.24 -15.62
C ARG A 109 -26.01 -21.98 -16.31
N ASN A 110 -27.33 -21.82 -16.30
CA ASN A 110 -27.99 -20.59 -16.76
C ASN A 110 -28.61 -19.87 -15.57
N TYR A 111 -29.01 -18.61 -15.74
CA TYR A 111 -29.59 -17.81 -14.65
C TYR A 111 -31.13 -17.97 -14.51
N GLN A 112 -31.76 -18.86 -15.28
CA GLN A 112 -33.22 -18.95 -15.34
C GLN A 112 -33.85 -19.34 -13.99
N TRP A 113 -33.14 -20.11 -13.19
CA TRP A 113 -33.56 -20.54 -11.85
C TRP A 113 -33.63 -19.39 -10.84
N LEU A 114 -32.86 -18.32 -11.03
CA LEU A 114 -32.90 -17.15 -10.15
C LEU A 114 -34.28 -16.48 -10.14
N HIS A 115 -35.06 -16.62 -11.23
CA HIS A 115 -36.44 -16.12 -11.28
C HIS A 115 -37.37 -16.79 -10.26
N ASN A 116 -37.04 -18.01 -9.83
CA ASN A 116 -37.82 -18.79 -8.87
C ASN A 116 -37.17 -18.80 -7.48
N LEU A 117 -36.01 -18.14 -7.30
CA LEU A 117 -35.31 -18.11 -6.03
C LEU A 117 -36.00 -17.16 -5.06
N ILE A 118 -36.49 -17.71 -3.94
CA ILE A 118 -37.02 -16.94 -2.82
C ILE A 118 -36.04 -17.11 -1.65
N THR A 119 -35.56 -16.00 -1.10
CA THR A 119 -34.65 -15.98 0.06
C THR A 119 -35.21 -15.06 1.15
N GLY A 120 -34.78 -15.30 2.38
CA GLY A 120 -35.13 -14.48 3.54
C GLY A 120 -34.01 -14.56 4.58
N ASP A 121 -33.78 -13.46 5.28
CA ASP A 121 -32.85 -13.36 6.39
C ASP A 121 -33.40 -12.35 7.41
N GLU A 122 -33.02 -12.49 8.67
CA GLU A 122 -33.45 -11.61 9.75
C GLU A 122 -32.34 -10.63 10.11
N LYS A 123 -32.68 -9.34 10.13
CA LYS A 123 -31.74 -8.28 10.52
C LYS A 123 -32.35 -7.44 11.63
N TRP A 124 -31.62 -7.30 12.72
CA TRP A 124 -31.95 -6.36 13.78
C TRP A 124 -31.94 -4.92 13.23
N MET A 125 -33.04 -4.21 13.44
CA MET A 125 -33.18 -2.77 13.14
C MET A 125 -33.23 -2.00 14.45
N LEU A 126 -32.14 -1.31 14.77
CA LEU A 126 -32.08 -0.45 15.95
C LEU A 126 -32.98 0.77 15.75
N TYR A 127 -33.68 1.19 16.81
CA TYR A 127 -34.51 2.40 16.79
C TYR A 127 -33.69 3.65 16.45
N ILE A 128 -32.46 3.73 16.98
CA ILE A 128 -31.48 4.77 16.65
C ILE A 128 -30.19 4.08 16.22
N ASN A 129 -29.72 4.37 15.01
CA ASN A 129 -28.44 3.91 14.48
C ASN A 129 -27.40 5.02 14.63
N TYR A 130 -26.61 4.97 15.71
CA TYR A 130 -25.56 5.96 15.96
C TYR A 130 -24.44 5.80 14.93
N THR A 131 -24.28 6.81 14.08
CA THR A 131 -23.16 6.88 13.14
C THR A 131 -22.25 8.05 13.54
N TYR A 132 -20.94 7.77 13.60
CA TYR A 132 -19.96 8.83 13.83
C TYR A 132 -19.81 9.66 12.57
N HIS A 133 -20.19 10.93 12.64
CA HIS A 133 -19.97 11.87 11.55
C HIS A 133 -18.59 12.52 11.67
N ARG A 134 -17.91 12.67 10.53
CA ARG A 134 -16.66 13.44 10.49
C ARG A 134 -16.97 14.92 10.74
N GLN A 135 -16.11 15.59 11.50
CA GLN A 135 -16.22 17.01 11.81
C GLN A 135 -15.05 17.76 11.17
N TRP A 136 -15.33 18.89 10.51
CA TRP A 136 -14.29 19.79 10.00
C TRP A 136 -13.78 20.65 11.16
N LEU A 137 -12.51 20.47 11.53
CA LEU A 137 -11.87 21.12 12.68
C LEU A 137 -10.48 21.60 12.29
N SER A 138 -9.99 22.65 12.96
CA SER A 138 -8.61 23.11 12.82
C SER A 138 -7.63 22.17 13.54
N ALA A 139 -6.36 22.18 13.13
CA ALA A 139 -5.32 21.36 13.73
C ALA A 139 -5.21 21.63 15.24
N GLY A 140 -5.30 20.57 16.05
CA GLY A 140 -5.25 20.63 17.52
C GLY A 140 -6.59 20.84 18.23
N GLN A 141 -7.70 21.08 17.52
CA GLN A 141 -9.01 21.18 18.14
C GLN A 141 -9.59 19.79 18.50
N THR A 142 -10.20 19.71 19.69
CA THR A 142 -10.93 18.50 20.12
C THR A 142 -12.28 18.41 19.43
N ALA A 143 -12.63 17.21 18.96
CA ALA A 143 -13.94 16.97 18.36
C ALA A 143 -15.07 17.07 19.39
N VAL A 144 -16.25 17.52 18.93
CA VAL A 144 -17.46 17.53 19.76
C VAL A 144 -17.84 16.09 20.08
N ALA A 145 -17.90 15.76 21.36
CA ALA A 145 -18.26 14.43 21.83
C ALA A 145 -19.76 14.17 21.63
N THR A 146 -20.10 13.02 21.05
CA THR A 146 -21.48 12.53 21.03
C THR A 146 -21.64 11.56 22.19
N PRO A 147 -22.44 11.89 23.23
CA PRO A 147 -22.62 11.02 24.37
C PRO A 147 -23.28 9.71 23.94
N LYS A 148 -22.79 8.59 24.46
CA LYS A 148 -23.47 7.30 24.31
C LYS A 148 -24.75 7.36 25.14
N PRO A 149 -25.93 7.08 24.58
CA PRO A 149 -27.16 7.06 25.35
C PRO A 149 -27.21 5.84 26.27
N ASP A 150 -27.94 6.00 27.37
CA ASP A 150 -28.29 4.91 28.26
C ASP A 150 -29.22 3.92 27.56
N LEU A 151 -29.02 2.62 27.83
CA LEU A 151 -29.81 1.51 27.26
C LEU A 151 -31.23 1.45 27.84
#